data_AF-A0A2V8CHD4-F1
#
_entry.id   AF-A0A2V8CHD4-F1
#
_cell.length_a   1.000
_cell.length_b   1.000
_cell.length_c   1.000
_cell.angle_alpha   90.00
_cell.angle_beta   90.00
_cell.angle_gamma   90.00
#
_symmetry.space_group_name_H-M   'P 1'
#
loop_
_entity.id
_entity.type
_entity.pdbx_description
1 polymer ?
#
loop_
_entity_poly.entity_id
_entity_poly.type
_entity_poly.pdbx_seq_one_letter_code
_entity_poly.pdbx_strand_id
1 'polypeptide(L)'
;MKRKPRQFMRAIVVAVGLVAASTAASADQDPLNIAKDLYASAAYEEALSTLSRLTDARASVPGRAFCLYALGRVSEAESVAESLIRREPLLQLDAADASPRIEAMFVGVQKRILPGLIRERYRESRASIDQKQYAAAEPRLAEVRRLLAEAQRLGVWDEGLADLTELVDGFLTLARSQAAPAALPATAATSVPPPSAPAPSAPAASEPARAAAAPEPPRAAAGEPSVYHIEDADVRPPVVIFQSAPSAPNELLTVVRALRKQMVLSVLIDETGSVQKADVRGSIHPSYDSMLLRAARTWKYRPAMKNGVPVRYEKTVIIDVK
;
A
#
# COMPACT_ATOMS: atom_id res chain seq x y z
N MET A 1 24.59 90.87 -4.33
CA MET A 1 23.33 91.01 -5.11
C MET A 1 22.48 89.77 -4.84
N LYS A 2 21.31 89.90 -4.16
CA LYS A 2 19.96 89.95 -4.77
C LYS A 2 19.65 88.63 -5.54
N ARG A 3 18.67 87.77 -5.25
CA ARG A 3 17.32 87.91 -4.66
C ARG A 3 16.76 86.55 -4.19
N LYS A 4 15.75 86.69 -3.33
CA LYS A 4 14.81 85.78 -2.64
C LYS A 4 13.96 84.81 -3.54
N PRO A 5 13.10 83.95 -2.95
CA PRO A 5 12.69 82.60 -3.37
C PRO A 5 11.36 82.57 -4.13
N ARG A 6 10.93 81.40 -4.62
CA ARG A 6 9.50 81.10 -4.83
C ARG A 6 9.20 79.62 -4.54
N GLN A 7 8.39 79.41 -3.50
CA GLN A 7 7.60 78.21 -3.31
C GLN A 7 6.56 78.09 -4.42
N PHE A 8 6.31 76.88 -4.92
CA PHE A 8 5.00 76.46 -5.41
C PHE A 8 4.82 74.96 -5.15
N MET A 9 4.18 74.70 -4.01
CA MET A 9 3.16 73.68 -3.77
C MET A 9 2.72 72.83 -4.99
N ARG A 10 3.03 71.53 -4.97
CA ARG A 10 2.21 70.41 -5.49
C ARG A 10 2.55 69.17 -4.65
N ALA A 11 1.74 68.87 -3.64
CA ALA A 11 0.68 67.86 -3.69
C ALA A 11 1.22 66.41 -3.80
N ILE A 12 1.39 65.81 -2.61
CA ILE A 12 1.05 64.43 -2.22
C ILE A 12 0.76 63.45 -3.37
N VAL A 13 1.59 62.41 -3.50
CA VAL A 13 1.13 61.01 -3.50
C VAL A 13 2.16 60.19 -2.72
N VAL A 14 1.74 59.76 -1.53
CA VAL A 14 2.39 58.69 -0.77
C VAL A 14 2.13 57.39 -1.54
N ALA A 15 3.14 56.91 -2.28
CA ALA A 15 3.18 55.52 -2.69
C ALA A 15 3.97 54.76 -1.62
N VAL A 16 3.26 54.28 -0.60
CA VAL A 16 3.74 53.16 0.22
C VAL A 16 3.93 52.00 -0.76
N GLY A 17 5.16 51.83 -1.23
CA GLY A 17 5.59 50.63 -1.89
C GLY A 17 5.55 49.52 -0.86
N LEU A 18 4.42 48.81 -0.83
CA LEU A 18 4.30 47.53 -0.17
C LEU A 18 5.41 46.66 -0.78
N VAL A 19 6.50 46.48 -0.04
CA VAL A 19 7.47 45.41 -0.31
C VAL A 19 6.68 44.13 -0.08
N ALA A 20 6.00 43.67 -1.12
CA ALA A 20 5.61 42.28 -1.24
C ALA A 20 6.94 41.53 -1.32
N ALA A 21 7.46 41.17 -0.15
CA ALA A 21 8.30 40.01 0.01
C ALA A 21 7.50 38.87 -0.58
N SER A 22 7.69 38.67 -1.88
CA SER A 22 7.28 37.48 -2.57
C SER A 22 8.20 36.42 -1.98
N THR A 23 7.80 35.87 -0.83
CA THR A 23 8.02 34.46 -0.57
C THR A 23 7.26 33.75 -1.68
N ALA A 24 7.85 33.75 -2.88
CA ALA A 24 7.75 32.62 -3.74
C ALA A 24 8.15 31.47 -2.82
N ALA A 25 7.14 30.75 -2.36
CA ALA A 25 7.35 29.37 -1.99
C ALA A 25 8.10 28.81 -3.18
N SER A 26 9.42 28.61 -3.02
CA SER A 26 10.17 27.78 -3.94
C SER A 26 9.34 26.52 -4.01
N ALA A 27 8.67 26.31 -5.14
CA ALA A 27 8.28 24.98 -5.55
C ALA A 27 9.62 24.26 -5.67
N ASP A 28 10.06 23.73 -4.53
CA ASP A 28 11.33 23.12 -4.28
C ASP A 28 11.49 22.06 -5.36
N GLN A 29 12.34 22.34 -6.34
CA GLN A 29 12.56 21.43 -7.44
C GLN A 29 13.13 20.15 -6.81
N ASP A 30 12.28 19.14 -6.63
CA ASP A 30 12.67 17.86 -6.06
C ASP A 30 13.96 17.42 -6.76
N PRO A 31 15.11 17.34 -6.07
CA PRO A 31 16.39 17.09 -6.74
C PRO A 31 16.39 15.77 -7.51
N LEU A 32 15.46 14.85 -7.19
CA LEU A 32 15.20 13.66 -7.98
C LEU A 32 14.58 13.96 -9.35
N ASN A 33 13.61 14.88 -9.44
CA ASN A 33 13.03 15.29 -10.71
C ASN A 33 14.07 16.01 -11.58
N ILE A 34 14.89 16.88 -10.98
CA ILE A 34 16.03 17.49 -11.67
C ILE A 34 16.96 16.41 -12.24
N ALA A 35 17.30 15.40 -11.44
CA ALA A 35 18.14 14.30 -11.91
C ALA A 35 17.50 13.47 -13.04
N LYS A 36 16.17 13.26 -13.01
CA LYS A 36 15.44 12.57 -14.08
C LYS A 36 15.45 13.37 -15.37
N ASP A 37 15.25 14.69 -15.29
CA ASP A 37 15.31 15.58 -16.45
C ASP A 37 16.72 15.60 -17.05
N LEU A 38 17.75 15.69 -16.21
CA LEU A 38 19.16 15.60 -16.64
C LEU A 38 19.48 14.24 -17.27
N TYR A 39 18.94 13.13 -16.73
CA TYR A 39 19.09 11.82 -17.34
C TYR A 39 18.41 11.74 -18.71
N ALA A 40 17.18 12.24 -18.82
CA ALA A 40 16.41 12.27 -20.06
C ALA A 40 17.08 13.14 -21.15
N SER A 41 17.79 14.20 -20.74
CA SER A 41 18.58 15.04 -21.64
C SER A 41 20.00 14.51 -21.90
N ALA A 42 20.32 13.29 -21.48
CA ALA A 42 21.64 12.66 -21.58
C ALA A 42 22.79 13.41 -20.85
N ALA A 43 22.46 14.28 -19.89
CA ALA A 43 23.42 14.95 -19.01
C ALA A 43 23.78 14.05 -17.81
N TYR A 44 24.40 12.90 -18.09
CA TYR A 44 24.57 11.82 -17.12
C TYR A 44 25.53 12.18 -15.96
N GLU A 45 26.59 12.96 -16.19
CA GLU A 45 27.49 13.41 -15.12
C GLU A 45 26.78 14.36 -14.14
N GLU A 46 26.00 15.30 -14.66
CA GLU A 46 25.24 16.25 -13.86
C GLU A 46 24.12 15.55 -13.08
N ALA A 47 23.42 14.62 -13.73
CA ALA A 47 22.45 13.73 -13.09
C ALA A 47 23.11 12.93 -11.96
N LEU A 48 24.27 12.31 -12.22
CA LEU A 48 25.02 11.54 -11.22
C LEU A 48 25.47 12.41 -10.05
N SER A 49 25.92 13.64 -10.30
CA SER A 49 26.30 14.58 -9.25
C SER A 49 25.11 14.95 -8.36
N THR A 50 23.94 15.17 -8.97
CA THR A 50 22.69 15.50 -8.28
C THR A 50 22.19 14.32 -7.45
N LEU A 51 22.19 13.13 -8.03
CA LEU A 51 21.81 11.89 -7.34
C LEU A 51 22.78 11.49 -6.22
N SER A 52 24.06 11.83 -6.33
CA SER A 52 25.07 11.52 -5.30
C SER A 52 24.96 12.45 -4.08
N ARG A 53 24.41 13.65 -4.26
CA ARG A 53 24.07 14.57 -3.16
C ARG A 53 22.83 14.15 -2.40
N LEU A 54 21.94 13.38 -3.04
CA LEU A 54 20.79 12.76 -2.38
C LEU A 54 21.28 11.63 -1.49
N THR A 55 21.34 11.88 -0.18
CA THR A 55 21.64 10.88 0.86
C THR A 55 20.54 9.84 1.02
N ASP A 56 19.33 10.12 0.50
CA ASP A 56 18.19 9.21 0.56
C ASP A 56 18.33 8.04 -0.42
N ALA A 57 18.64 6.88 0.16
CA ALA A 57 19.02 5.64 -0.51
C ALA A 57 17.88 4.90 -1.23
N ARG A 58 16.66 5.44 -1.31
CA ARG A 58 15.50 4.71 -1.87
C ARG A 58 14.85 5.34 -3.09
N ALA A 59 15.03 6.64 -3.32
CA ALA A 59 14.41 7.32 -4.46
C ALA A 59 15.39 7.56 -5.63
N SER A 60 16.71 7.53 -5.36
CA SER A 60 17.80 7.93 -6.27
C SER A 60 18.59 6.75 -6.89
N VAL A 61 18.50 5.55 -6.32
CA VAL A 61 19.61 4.58 -6.43
C VAL A 61 19.70 3.79 -7.73
N PRO A 62 18.58 3.32 -8.35
CA PRO A 62 18.67 2.78 -9.72
C PRO A 62 19.25 3.82 -10.68
N GLY A 63 18.81 5.08 -10.57
CA GLY A 63 19.27 6.19 -11.42
C GLY A 63 20.78 6.40 -11.39
N ARG A 64 21.44 6.25 -10.22
CA ARG A 64 22.92 6.34 -10.12
C ARG A 64 23.61 5.23 -10.91
N ALA A 65 23.14 3.98 -10.74
CA ALA A 65 23.66 2.86 -11.51
C ALA A 65 23.42 3.05 -13.01
N PHE A 66 22.28 3.63 -13.39
CA PHE A 66 21.94 3.88 -14.80
C PHE A 66 22.82 4.96 -15.42
N CYS A 67 23.08 6.06 -14.70
CA CYS A 67 24.01 7.10 -15.14
C CYS A 67 25.43 6.53 -15.31
N LEU A 68 25.92 5.78 -14.31
CA LEU A 68 27.24 5.14 -14.39
C LEU A 68 27.33 4.17 -15.57
N TYR A 69 26.27 3.38 -15.81
CA TYR A 69 26.22 2.46 -16.93
C TYR A 69 26.24 3.20 -18.28
N ALA A 70 25.44 4.27 -18.42
CA ALA A 70 25.39 5.10 -19.61
C ALA A 70 26.74 5.79 -19.92
N LEU A 71 27.51 6.12 -18.88
CA LEU A 71 28.87 6.66 -18.96
C LEU A 71 29.94 5.60 -19.26
N GLY A 72 29.58 4.33 -19.43
CA GLY A 72 30.52 3.23 -19.63
C GLY A 72 31.28 2.80 -18.37
N ARG A 73 30.94 3.35 -17.19
CA ARG A 73 31.53 3.04 -15.88
C ARG A 73 30.87 1.80 -15.27
N VAL A 74 30.90 0.69 -16.01
CA VAL A 74 30.11 -0.52 -15.72
C VAL A 74 30.44 -1.13 -14.36
N SER A 75 31.72 -1.22 -13.98
CA SER A 75 32.11 -1.78 -12.68
C SER A 75 31.57 -0.97 -11.49
N GLU A 76 31.49 0.35 -11.62
CA GLU A 76 30.90 1.20 -10.60
C GLU A 76 29.37 1.06 -10.57
N ALA A 77 28.75 0.95 -11.74
CA ALA A 77 27.31 0.67 -11.84
C ALA A 77 26.95 -0.66 -11.16
N GLU A 78 27.74 -1.71 -11.35
CA GLU A 78 27.56 -3.00 -10.69
C GLU A 78 27.73 -2.90 -9.17
N SER A 79 28.71 -2.14 -8.68
CA SER A 79 28.92 -1.94 -7.24
C SER A 79 27.74 -1.21 -6.57
N VAL A 80 27.19 -0.20 -7.26
CA VAL A 80 25.97 0.50 -6.82
C VAL A 80 24.77 -0.45 -6.85
N ALA A 81 24.61 -1.24 -7.90
CA ALA A 81 23.54 -2.24 -8.02
C ALA A 81 23.64 -3.30 -6.91
N GLU A 82 24.83 -3.81 -6.62
CA GLU A 82 25.08 -4.76 -5.53
C GLU A 82 24.69 -4.19 -4.18
N SER A 83 25.11 -2.96 -3.89
CA SER A 83 24.75 -2.27 -2.65
C SER A 83 23.24 -2.10 -2.50
N LEU A 84 22.54 -1.88 -3.62
CA LEU A 84 21.08 -1.77 -3.66
C LEU A 84 20.41 -3.13 -3.43
N ILE A 85 20.85 -4.16 -4.14
CA ILE A 85 20.30 -5.52 -4.05
C ILE A 85 20.51 -6.11 -2.65
N ARG A 86 21.60 -5.79 -1.95
CA ARG A 86 21.79 -6.21 -0.54
C ARG A 86 20.73 -5.61 0.41
N ARG A 87 20.21 -4.42 0.08
CA ARG A 87 19.17 -3.72 0.87
C ARG A 87 17.75 -4.12 0.45
N GLU A 88 17.51 -4.23 -0.85
CA GLU A 88 16.23 -4.59 -1.46
C GLU A 88 16.45 -5.76 -2.44
N PRO A 89 16.54 -7.01 -1.96
CA PRO A 89 16.97 -8.13 -2.80
C PRO A 89 15.93 -8.58 -3.82
N LEU A 90 14.66 -8.24 -3.56
CA LEU A 90 13.52 -8.49 -4.45
C LEU A 90 13.20 -7.27 -5.32
N LEU A 91 14.13 -6.32 -5.45
CA LEU A 91 13.95 -5.18 -6.33
C LEU A 91 13.73 -5.65 -7.76
N GLN A 92 12.60 -5.24 -8.35
CA GLN A 92 12.33 -5.37 -9.77
C GLN A 92 12.47 -4.00 -10.41
N LEU A 93 13.19 -3.92 -11.53
CA LEU A 93 13.21 -2.73 -12.35
C LEU A 93 11.94 -2.72 -13.22
N ASP A 94 11.31 -1.56 -13.35
CA ASP A 94 10.24 -1.38 -14.32
C ASP A 94 10.87 -1.30 -15.72
N ALA A 95 10.30 -2.04 -16.68
CA ALA A 95 10.72 -2.02 -18.08
C ALA A 95 10.50 -0.64 -18.73
N ALA A 96 9.64 0.20 -18.15
CA ALA A 96 9.49 1.60 -18.57
C ALA A 96 10.69 2.47 -18.17
N ASP A 97 11.38 2.12 -17.09
CA ASP A 97 12.43 2.93 -16.46
C ASP A 97 13.85 2.44 -16.76
N ALA A 98 14.03 1.20 -17.26
CA ALA A 98 15.32 0.58 -17.49
C ALA A 98 15.48 0.03 -18.92
N SER A 99 16.68 0.19 -19.49
CA SER A 99 17.00 -0.48 -20.76
C SER A 99 17.25 -1.98 -20.56
N PRO A 100 17.03 -2.83 -21.59
CA PRO A 100 17.27 -4.28 -21.48
C PRO A 100 18.69 -4.66 -21.02
N ARG A 101 19.68 -3.83 -21.35
CA ARG A 101 21.08 -4.04 -20.94
C ARG A 101 21.28 -3.76 -19.44
N ILE A 102 20.63 -2.72 -18.93
CA ILE A 102 20.67 -2.38 -17.50
C ILE A 102 19.92 -3.45 -16.70
N GLU A 103 18.76 -3.90 -17.16
CA GLU A 103 18.04 -5.02 -16.55
C GLU A 103 18.91 -6.27 -16.47
N ALA A 104 19.57 -6.65 -17.58
CA ALA A 104 20.48 -7.79 -17.61
C ALA A 104 21.63 -7.65 -16.60
N MET A 105 22.20 -6.44 -16.45
CA MET A 105 23.23 -6.17 -15.43
C MET A 105 22.69 -6.39 -14.02
N PHE A 106 21.53 -5.82 -13.68
CA PHE A 106 20.91 -6.00 -12.36
C PHE A 106 20.57 -7.46 -12.06
N VAL A 107 20.00 -8.17 -13.03
CA VAL A 107 19.72 -9.61 -12.91
C VAL A 107 21.01 -10.39 -12.71
N GLY A 108 22.08 -10.08 -13.46
CA GLY A 108 23.39 -10.72 -13.28
C GLY A 108 23.95 -10.54 -11.86
N VAL A 109 23.85 -9.32 -11.33
CA VAL A 109 24.26 -9.01 -9.95
C VAL A 109 23.38 -9.72 -8.92
N GLN A 110 22.05 -9.77 -9.11
CA GLN A 110 21.14 -10.53 -8.23
C GLN A 110 21.50 -12.00 -8.17
N LYS A 111 21.73 -12.63 -9.35
CA LYS A 111 22.10 -14.05 -9.43
C LYS A 111 23.38 -14.36 -8.65
N ARG A 112 24.35 -13.44 -8.64
CA ARG A 112 25.61 -13.57 -7.90
C ARG A 112 25.43 -13.44 -6.39
N ILE A 113 24.55 -12.56 -5.93
CA ILE A 113 24.42 -12.20 -4.50
C ILE A 113 23.42 -13.08 -3.76
N LEU A 114 22.29 -13.42 -4.39
CA LEU A 114 21.16 -14.07 -3.72
C LEU A 114 21.55 -15.35 -2.95
N PRO A 115 22.36 -16.29 -3.48
CA PRO A 115 22.70 -17.52 -2.76
C PRO A 115 23.46 -17.27 -1.45
N GLY A 116 24.32 -16.25 -1.41
CA GLY A 116 25.04 -15.87 -0.19
C GLY A 116 24.11 -15.21 0.82
N LEU A 117 23.28 -14.28 0.33
CA LEU A 117 22.35 -13.51 1.16
C LEU A 117 21.27 -14.39 1.79
N ILE A 118 20.73 -15.37 1.05
CA ILE A 118 19.76 -16.35 1.57
C ILE A 118 20.35 -17.10 2.78
N ARG A 119 21.58 -17.61 2.64
CA ARG A 119 22.26 -18.36 3.70
C ARG A 119 22.57 -17.49 4.93
N GLU A 120 22.90 -16.22 4.71
CA GLU A 120 23.11 -15.23 5.78
C GLU A 120 21.82 -14.96 6.55
N ARG A 121 20.74 -14.57 5.86
CA ARG A 121 19.44 -14.24 6.47
C ARG A 121 18.79 -15.44 7.16
N TYR A 122 18.97 -16.64 6.63
CA TYR A 122 18.57 -17.86 7.32
C TYR A 122 19.32 -18.05 8.64
N ARG A 123 20.64 -17.84 8.66
CA ARG A 123 21.46 -17.97 9.87
C ARG A 123 21.00 -17.02 10.98
N GLU A 124 20.69 -15.77 10.63
CA GLU A 124 20.14 -14.78 11.55
C GLU A 124 18.76 -15.19 12.09
N SER A 125 17.92 -15.74 11.22
CA SER A 125 16.58 -16.22 11.60
C SER A 125 16.67 -17.42 12.55
N ARG A 126 17.58 -18.35 12.28
CA ARG A 126 17.86 -19.52 13.13
C ARG A 126 18.32 -19.10 14.52
N ALA A 127 19.20 -18.10 14.63
CA ALA A 127 19.66 -17.59 15.91
C ALA A 127 18.51 -17.07 16.80
N SER A 128 17.44 -16.53 16.21
CA SER A 128 16.24 -16.13 16.95
C SER A 128 15.32 -17.29 17.30
N ILE A 129 15.22 -18.32 16.45
CA ILE A 129 14.52 -19.56 16.78
C ILE A 129 15.21 -20.26 17.97
N ASP A 130 16.54 -20.33 17.98
CA ASP A 130 17.33 -20.93 19.07
C ASP A 130 17.09 -20.20 20.40
N GLN A 131 16.86 -18.88 20.34
CA GLN A 131 16.48 -18.04 21.48
C GLN A 131 14.99 -18.11 21.83
N LYS A 132 14.21 -18.99 21.18
CA LYS A 132 12.75 -19.12 21.33
C LYS A 132 11.95 -17.85 20.99
N GLN A 133 12.55 -16.94 20.22
CA GLN A 133 11.93 -15.69 19.78
C GLN A 133 11.10 -15.91 18.50
N TYR A 134 10.12 -16.81 18.56
CA TYR A 134 9.35 -17.25 17.39
C TYR A 134 8.61 -16.13 16.67
N ALA A 135 7.97 -15.23 17.42
CA ALA A 135 7.26 -14.07 16.86
C ALA A 135 8.18 -13.12 16.07
N ALA A 136 9.45 -12.97 16.48
CA ALA A 136 10.43 -12.15 15.78
C ALA A 136 11.13 -12.90 14.63
N ALA A 137 11.11 -14.23 14.63
CA ALA A 137 11.72 -15.07 13.61
C ALA A 137 10.80 -15.30 12.40
N GLU A 138 9.49 -15.41 12.61
CA GLU A 138 8.49 -15.67 11.55
C GLU A 138 8.62 -14.72 10.34
N PRO A 139 8.60 -13.38 10.49
CA PRO A 139 8.67 -12.49 9.33
C PRO A 139 10.01 -12.58 8.59
N ARG A 140 11.11 -12.87 9.30
CA ARG A 140 12.44 -13.04 8.70
C ARG A 140 12.55 -14.35 7.92
N LEU A 141 12.01 -15.45 8.45
CA LEU A 141 11.92 -16.72 7.73
C LEU A 141 11.02 -16.59 6.48
N ALA A 142 9.94 -15.81 6.57
CA ALA A 142 9.06 -15.54 5.43
C ALA A 142 9.78 -14.74 4.33
N GLU A 143 10.66 -13.80 4.70
CA GLU A 143 11.55 -13.12 3.77
C GLU A 143 12.53 -14.10 3.11
N VAL A 144 13.21 -14.95 3.88
CA VAL A 144 14.11 -15.99 3.34
C VAL A 144 13.38 -16.89 2.33
N ARG A 145 12.13 -17.29 2.63
CA ARG A 145 11.31 -18.10 1.72
C ARG A 145 11.02 -17.42 0.38
N ARG A 146 10.80 -16.09 0.39
CA ARG A 146 10.62 -15.29 -0.82
C ARG A 146 11.93 -15.17 -1.61
N LEU A 147 13.06 -15.00 -0.92
CA LEU A 147 14.38 -14.96 -1.57
C LEU A 147 14.72 -16.30 -2.25
N LEU A 148 14.38 -17.43 -1.62
CA LEU A 148 14.52 -18.76 -2.21
C LEU A 148 13.66 -18.91 -3.48
N ALA A 149 12.39 -18.48 -3.44
CA ALA A 149 11.52 -18.49 -4.62
C ALA A 149 12.08 -17.63 -5.76
N GLU A 150 12.67 -16.47 -5.43
CA GLU A 150 13.30 -15.59 -6.42
C GLU A 150 14.58 -16.21 -7.02
N ALA A 151 15.44 -16.81 -6.20
CA ALA A 151 16.61 -17.53 -6.69
C ALA A 151 16.21 -18.66 -7.66
N GLN A 152 15.16 -19.41 -7.31
CA GLN A 152 14.59 -20.44 -8.20
C GLN A 152 14.08 -19.84 -9.52
N ARG A 153 13.33 -18.74 -9.47
CA ARG A 153 12.82 -18.02 -10.65
C ARG A 153 13.95 -17.56 -11.57
N LEU A 154 15.07 -17.12 -11.00
CA LEU A 154 16.25 -16.66 -11.73
C LEU A 154 17.15 -17.81 -12.23
N GLY A 155 16.80 -19.07 -11.92
CA GLY A 155 17.57 -20.25 -12.29
C GLY A 155 18.86 -20.40 -11.49
N VAL A 156 18.94 -19.80 -10.30
CA VAL A 156 20.07 -19.92 -9.37
C VAL A 156 19.67 -20.89 -8.28
N TRP A 157 19.97 -22.17 -8.52
CA TRP A 157 19.51 -23.26 -7.68
C TRP A 157 20.61 -24.31 -7.50
N ASP A 158 20.77 -24.78 -6.27
CA ASP A 158 21.67 -25.88 -5.91
C ASP A 158 20.97 -26.76 -4.86
N GLU A 159 21.51 -27.96 -4.62
CA GLU A 159 20.97 -28.91 -3.63
C GLU A 159 20.88 -28.28 -2.24
N GLY A 160 21.87 -27.47 -1.86
CA GLY A 160 21.87 -26.78 -0.57
C GLY A 160 20.74 -25.75 -0.42
N LEU A 161 20.32 -25.08 -1.50
CA LEU A 161 19.15 -24.20 -1.49
C LEU A 161 17.82 -24.99 -1.47
N ALA A 162 17.80 -26.19 -2.04
CA ALA A 162 16.65 -27.09 -1.95
C ALA A 162 16.44 -27.54 -0.49
N ASP A 163 17.49 -28.04 0.16
CA ASP A 163 17.47 -28.43 1.57
C ASP A 163 17.08 -27.24 2.46
N LEU A 164 17.63 -26.05 2.17
CA LEU A 164 17.32 -24.84 2.92
C LEU A 164 15.85 -24.45 2.80
N THR A 165 15.20 -24.73 1.67
CA THR A 165 13.76 -24.49 1.49
C THR A 165 12.94 -25.36 2.43
N GLU A 166 13.25 -26.65 2.53
CA GLU A 166 12.59 -27.57 3.45
C GLU A 166 12.77 -27.12 4.91
N LEU A 167 14.01 -26.76 5.29
CA LEU A 167 14.31 -26.25 6.62
C LEU A 167 13.51 -24.97 6.94
N VAL A 168 13.48 -24.01 6.01
CA VAL A 168 12.74 -22.75 6.18
C VAL A 168 11.24 -23.01 6.32
N ASP A 169 10.65 -23.88 5.51
CA ASP A 169 9.21 -24.22 5.58
C ASP A 169 8.85 -24.90 6.92
N GLY A 170 9.73 -25.78 7.42
CA GLY A 170 9.57 -26.41 8.74
C GLY A 170 9.65 -25.39 9.88
N PHE A 171 10.65 -24.51 9.87
CA PHE A 171 10.81 -23.48 10.90
C PHE A 171 9.71 -22.41 10.83
N LEU A 172 9.17 -22.09 9.66
CA LEU A 172 8.00 -21.22 9.54
C LEU A 172 6.77 -21.82 10.21
N THR A 173 6.53 -23.11 9.98
CA THR A 173 5.42 -23.83 10.61
C THR A 173 5.56 -23.82 12.13
N LEU A 174 6.76 -24.10 12.64
CA LEU A 174 7.07 -24.03 14.07
C LEU A 174 6.91 -22.61 14.63
N ALA A 175 7.43 -21.60 13.93
CA ALA A 175 7.37 -20.22 14.40
C ALA A 175 5.92 -19.73 14.51
N ARG A 176 5.06 -20.08 13.55
CA ARG A 176 3.63 -19.73 13.56
C ARG A 176 2.84 -20.44 14.66
N SER A 177 3.10 -21.73 14.89
CA SER A 177 2.41 -22.46 15.95
C SER A 177 2.76 -21.94 17.35
N GLN A 178 4.00 -21.51 17.55
CA GLN A 178 4.50 -20.98 18.83
C GLN A 178 4.22 -19.48 19.02
N ALA A 179 4.08 -18.72 17.93
CA ALA A 179 3.73 -17.30 17.96
C ALA A 179 2.22 -17.06 18.08
N ALA A 180 1.38 -18.07 17.80
CA ALA A 180 -0.03 -18.02 18.17
C ALA A 180 -0.11 -17.82 19.70
N PRO A 181 -0.71 -16.72 20.18
CA PRO A 181 -1.06 -16.65 21.58
C PRO A 181 -1.96 -17.85 21.88
N ALA A 182 -1.97 -18.29 23.14
CA ALA A 182 -3.06 -19.07 23.70
C ALA A 182 -4.37 -18.26 23.55
N ALA A 183 -4.92 -18.21 22.34
CA ALA A 183 -6.32 -17.90 22.09
C ALA A 183 -7.07 -19.16 22.55
N LEU A 184 -7.21 -19.27 23.86
CA LEU A 184 -8.30 -20.02 24.46
C LEU A 184 -9.59 -19.61 23.72
N PRO A 185 -10.49 -20.55 23.40
CA PRO A 185 -11.83 -20.20 22.97
C PRO A 185 -12.52 -19.53 24.16
N ALA A 186 -12.48 -18.20 24.21
CA ALA A 186 -13.29 -17.45 25.14
C ALA A 186 -14.73 -17.54 24.63
N THR A 187 -15.48 -18.52 25.14
CA THR A 187 -16.91 -18.40 25.42
C THR A 187 -17.11 -17.15 26.28
N ALA A 188 -17.13 -15.98 25.64
CA ALA A 188 -17.55 -14.74 26.26
C ALA A 188 -19.08 -14.72 26.19
N ALA A 189 -19.68 -15.35 27.21
CA ALA A 189 -21.06 -15.15 27.58
C ALA A 189 -21.38 -13.65 27.53
N THR A 190 -22.32 -13.31 26.65
CA THR A 190 -22.93 -12.00 26.60
C THR A 190 -23.71 -11.80 27.90
N SER A 191 -23.12 -11.13 28.89
CA SER A 191 -23.88 -10.54 29.99
C SER A 191 -24.18 -9.09 29.61
N VAL A 192 -25.29 -8.92 28.88
CA VAL A 192 -25.92 -7.61 28.73
C VAL A 192 -26.72 -7.34 30.01
N PRO A 193 -26.50 -6.23 30.73
CA PRO A 193 -27.36 -5.84 31.85
C PRO A 193 -28.72 -5.32 31.31
N PRO A 194 -29.84 -5.56 32.01
CA PRO A 194 -31.16 -5.10 31.58
C PRO A 194 -31.30 -3.57 31.74
N PRO A 195 -32.04 -2.87 30.85
CA PRO A 195 -32.41 -1.48 31.10
C PRO A 195 -33.51 -1.43 32.18
N SER A 196 -33.23 -0.66 33.23
CA SER A 196 -34.16 -0.32 34.30
C SER A 196 -35.44 0.32 33.75
N ALA A 197 -36.58 -0.20 34.20
CA ALA A 197 -37.92 0.34 33.98
C ALA A 197 -38.11 1.72 34.66
N PRO A 198 -39.01 2.58 34.16
CA PRO A 198 -39.68 3.59 34.96
C PRO A 198 -40.85 2.97 35.76
N ALA A 199 -40.98 3.39 37.02
CA ALA A 199 -41.98 2.95 38.00
C ALA A 199 -43.41 3.49 37.69
N PRO A 200 -44.46 2.97 38.37
CA PRO A 200 -45.83 2.89 37.87
C PRO A 200 -46.77 4.00 38.38
N SER A 201 -47.91 4.15 37.70
CA SER A 201 -49.17 4.63 38.30
C SER A 201 -50.32 3.79 37.75
N ALA A 202 -50.98 3.08 38.65
CA ALA A 202 -52.16 2.24 38.42
C ALA A 202 -53.45 3.09 38.59
N PRO A 203 -54.69 2.52 38.58
CA PRO A 203 -55.19 1.28 37.96
C PRO A 203 -56.53 1.51 37.18
N ALA A 204 -56.95 0.55 36.34
CA ALA A 204 -58.35 0.08 36.30
C ALA A 204 -58.59 -1.07 35.30
N ALA A 205 -59.03 -2.20 35.86
CA ALA A 205 -60.10 -3.08 35.38
C ALA A 205 -59.93 -3.95 34.11
N SER A 206 -59.87 -5.26 34.38
CA SER A 206 -60.69 -6.35 33.80
C SER A 206 -60.28 -7.02 32.47
N GLU A 207 -59.93 -8.31 32.60
CA GLU A 207 -60.02 -9.45 31.67
C GLU A 207 -61.37 -9.56 30.89
N PRO A 208 -61.58 -10.57 30.00
CA PRO A 208 -60.68 -11.32 29.09
C PRO A 208 -61.28 -11.50 27.66
N ALA A 209 -60.50 -11.87 26.65
CA ALA A 209 -61.06 -12.56 25.48
C ALA A 209 -60.02 -13.45 24.75
N ARG A 210 -60.49 -14.67 24.48
CA ARG A 210 -59.82 -15.85 23.96
C ARG A 210 -60.04 -15.98 22.45
N ALA A 211 -59.19 -16.79 21.81
CA ALA A 211 -59.30 -17.39 20.47
C ALA A 211 -58.85 -16.48 19.30
N ALA A 212 -58.14 -16.96 18.27
CA ALA A 212 -58.10 -18.29 17.72
C ALA A 212 -56.74 -18.60 17.06
N ALA A 213 -56.50 -19.89 16.89
CA ALA A 213 -55.30 -20.50 16.34
C ALA A 213 -55.31 -20.65 14.81
N ALA A 214 -54.09 -20.82 14.27
CA ALA A 214 -53.66 -21.51 13.04
C ALA A 214 -53.65 -20.72 11.70
N PRO A 215 -52.80 -21.12 10.71
CA PRO A 215 -51.48 -21.74 10.78
C PRO A 215 -50.40 -21.00 9.94
N GLU A 216 -49.13 -21.26 10.24
CA GLU A 216 -47.96 -20.96 9.39
C GLU A 216 -48.09 -21.57 7.99
N PRO A 217 -47.76 -20.84 6.90
CA PRO A 217 -47.17 -21.42 5.72
C PRO A 217 -45.64 -21.50 5.86
N PRO A 218 -45.00 -22.60 5.42
CA PRO A 218 -43.55 -22.78 5.53
C PRO A 218 -42.85 -21.83 4.57
N ARG A 219 -42.40 -20.67 5.07
CA ARG A 219 -41.53 -19.81 4.27
C ARG A 219 -40.12 -20.40 4.30
N ALA A 220 -39.89 -21.21 3.27
CA ALA A 220 -38.63 -21.65 2.74
C ALA A 220 -37.42 -20.85 3.27
N ALA A 221 -36.46 -21.60 3.78
CA ALA A 221 -35.10 -21.15 4.03
C ALA A 221 -34.56 -20.40 2.80
N ALA A 222 -34.65 -19.08 2.82
CA ALA A 222 -33.85 -18.24 1.95
C ALA A 222 -32.44 -18.30 2.53
N GLY A 223 -31.57 -19.02 1.81
CA GLY A 223 -30.15 -19.11 2.11
C GLY A 223 -29.57 -17.72 2.33
N GLU A 224 -28.61 -17.66 3.24
CA GLU A 224 -27.77 -16.49 3.50
C GLU A 224 -27.39 -15.81 2.17
N PRO A 225 -27.40 -14.46 2.09
CA PRO A 225 -27.10 -13.76 0.85
C PRO A 225 -25.69 -14.12 0.41
N SER A 226 -25.57 -15.01 -0.58
CA SER A 226 -24.29 -15.52 -1.05
C SER A 226 -23.53 -14.36 -1.70
N VAL A 227 -22.56 -13.83 -0.98
CA VAL A 227 -21.60 -12.86 -1.51
C VAL A 227 -20.56 -13.65 -2.29
N TYR A 228 -20.37 -13.30 -3.55
CA TYR A 228 -19.41 -13.97 -4.42
C TYR A 228 -18.07 -13.24 -4.47
N HIS A 229 -17.00 -13.98 -4.73
CA HIS A 229 -15.62 -13.51 -4.79
C HIS A 229 -14.95 -13.99 -6.09
N ILE A 230 -13.71 -13.55 -6.33
CA ILE A 230 -12.92 -13.90 -7.53
C ILE A 230 -12.64 -15.40 -7.64
N GLU A 231 -12.70 -16.11 -6.51
CA GLU A 231 -12.39 -17.55 -6.40
C GLU A 231 -13.60 -18.43 -6.74
N ASP A 232 -14.80 -17.86 -6.85
CA ASP A 232 -16.01 -18.60 -7.17
C ASP A 232 -16.08 -18.92 -8.67
N ALA A 233 -16.15 -20.22 -8.98
CA ALA A 233 -16.40 -20.69 -10.33
C ALA A 233 -17.79 -20.20 -10.84
N ASP A 234 -17.87 -19.95 -12.15
CA ASP A 234 -19.10 -19.57 -12.87
C ASP A 234 -19.67 -18.17 -12.56
N VAL A 235 -18.89 -17.29 -11.95
CA VAL A 235 -19.25 -15.88 -11.74
C VAL A 235 -18.42 -14.98 -12.65
N ARG A 236 -19.09 -14.19 -13.51
CA ARG A 236 -18.44 -13.12 -14.26
C ARG A 236 -18.24 -11.91 -13.36
N PRO A 237 -17.00 -11.41 -13.19
CA PRO A 237 -16.72 -10.33 -12.24
C PRO A 237 -17.32 -8.98 -12.71
N PRO A 238 -17.56 -8.05 -11.77
CA PRO A 238 -18.15 -6.76 -12.09
C PRO A 238 -17.16 -5.85 -12.84
N VAL A 239 -17.67 -5.19 -13.88
CA VAL A 239 -16.89 -4.33 -14.78
C VAL A 239 -17.00 -2.87 -14.32
N VAL A 240 -15.88 -2.16 -14.28
CA VAL A 240 -15.84 -0.77 -13.82
C VAL A 240 -16.57 0.16 -14.80
N ILE A 241 -17.51 0.96 -14.30
CA ILE A 241 -18.14 2.06 -15.06
C ILE A 241 -17.55 3.40 -14.58
N PHE A 242 -17.50 3.61 -13.27
CA PHE A 242 -16.94 4.80 -12.65
C PHE A 242 -16.28 4.44 -11.32
N GLN A 243 -14.98 4.69 -11.23
CA GLN A 243 -14.17 4.46 -10.04
C GLN A 243 -13.09 5.53 -9.98
N SER A 244 -13.35 6.59 -9.21
CA SER A 244 -12.43 7.71 -9.02
C SER A 244 -11.98 7.77 -7.57
N ALA A 245 -10.67 7.72 -7.35
CA ALA A 245 -10.06 7.95 -6.04
C ALA A 245 -9.89 9.47 -5.81
N PRO A 246 -10.09 9.96 -4.57
CA PRO A 246 -9.83 11.35 -4.26
C PRO A 246 -8.33 11.66 -4.40
N SER A 247 -7.97 12.89 -4.79
CA SER A 247 -6.57 13.31 -4.77
C SER A 247 -6.03 13.31 -3.33
N ALA A 248 -4.83 12.81 -3.14
CA ALA A 248 -4.19 12.82 -1.84
C ALA A 248 -3.57 14.18 -1.48
N PRO A 249 -3.59 14.57 -0.20
CA PRO A 249 -2.77 15.67 0.29
C PRO A 249 -1.28 15.41 0.04
N ASN A 250 -0.50 16.46 -0.23
CA ASN A 250 0.92 16.35 -0.54
C ASN A 250 1.72 15.67 0.59
N GLU A 251 1.35 15.91 1.84
CA GLU A 251 1.97 15.30 3.02
C GLU A 251 1.79 13.78 3.02
N LEU A 252 0.64 13.31 2.52
CA LEU A 252 0.33 11.90 2.42
C LEU A 252 1.07 11.26 1.26
N LEU A 253 1.24 11.96 0.12
CA LEU A 253 2.02 11.46 -1.00
C LEU A 253 3.46 11.14 -0.60
N THR A 254 4.04 11.92 0.31
CA THR A 254 5.34 11.63 0.92
C THR A 254 5.32 10.30 1.68
N VAL A 255 4.30 10.06 2.51
CA VAL A 255 4.15 8.83 3.30
C VAL A 255 3.89 7.61 2.40
N VAL A 256 3.02 7.74 1.40
CA VAL A 256 2.75 6.69 0.40
C VAL A 256 4.03 6.29 -0.31
N ARG A 257 4.80 7.30 -0.77
CA ARG A 257 6.07 7.09 -1.49
C ARG A 257 7.13 6.45 -0.59
N ALA A 258 7.21 6.85 0.67
CA ALA A 258 8.13 6.29 1.65
C ALA A 258 7.81 4.84 2.03
N LEU A 259 6.53 4.52 2.20
CA LEU A 259 6.09 3.18 2.60
C LEU A 259 6.00 2.21 1.43
N ARG A 260 5.94 2.69 0.18
CA ARG A 260 5.68 1.90 -1.04
C ARG A 260 4.51 0.92 -0.86
N LYS A 261 3.54 1.29 -0.03
CA LYS A 261 2.33 0.52 0.23
C LYS A 261 1.25 1.00 -0.72
N GLN A 262 0.58 0.08 -1.37
CA GLN A 262 -0.66 0.35 -2.08
C GLN A 262 -1.83 0.29 -1.11
N MET A 263 -2.84 1.12 -1.34
CA MET A 263 -4.05 1.07 -0.54
C MET A 263 -4.97 -0.01 -1.10
N VAL A 264 -5.45 -0.89 -0.23
CA VAL A 264 -6.31 -2.01 -0.65
C VAL A 264 -7.67 -1.86 -0.01
N LEU A 265 -8.71 -1.83 -0.84
CA LEU A 265 -10.11 -1.78 -0.43
C LEU A 265 -10.81 -3.08 -0.77
N SER A 266 -11.71 -3.52 0.09
CA SER A 266 -12.74 -4.50 -0.24
C SER A 266 -14.07 -3.76 -0.45
N VAL A 267 -14.71 -3.92 -1.60
CA VAL A 267 -16.01 -3.30 -1.90
C VAL A 267 -17.06 -4.35 -2.21
N LEU A 268 -18.19 -4.29 -1.50
CA LEU A 268 -19.37 -5.11 -1.77
C LEU A 268 -20.26 -4.40 -2.78
N ILE A 269 -20.34 -4.96 -3.98
CA ILE A 269 -21.13 -4.48 -5.10
C ILE A 269 -22.44 -5.27 -5.12
N ASP A 270 -23.57 -4.57 -5.27
CA ASP A 270 -24.89 -5.19 -5.34
C ASP A 270 -25.30 -5.60 -6.76
N GLU A 271 -26.49 -6.19 -6.89
CA GLU A 271 -27.08 -6.67 -8.13
C GLU A 271 -27.37 -5.53 -9.13
N THR A 272 -27.35 -4.27 -8.69
CA THR A 272 -27.48 -3.08 -9.56
C THR A 272 -26.13 -2.53 -10.00
N GLY A 273 -25.03 -3.01 -9.42
CA GLY A 273 -23.69 -2.51 -9.64
C GLY A 273 -23.32 -1.30 -8.77
N SER A 274 -24.08 -1.04 -7.71
CA SER A 274 -23.78 0.01 -6.72
C SER A 274 -22.98 -0.57 -5.55
N VAL A 275 -22.08 0.24 -4.96
CA VAL A 275 -21.32 -0.18 -3.78
C VAL A 275 -22.17 -0.05 -2.52
N GLN A 276 -22.48 -1.16 -1.86
CA GLN A 276 -23.22 -1.18 -0.58
C GLN A 276 -22.30 -1.06 0.63
N LYS A 277 -21.11 -1.65 0.57
CA LYS A 277 -20.14 -1.64 1.66
C LYS A 277 -18.73 -1.46 1.10
N ALA A 278 -17.88 -0.74 1.84
CA ALA A 278 -16.46 -0.64 1.55
C ALA A 278 -15.70 -0.75 2.87
N ASP A 279 -14.63 -1.55 2.89
CA ASP A 279 -13.76 -1.76 4.03
C ASP A 279 -12.29 -1.63 3.59
N VAL A 280 -11.46 -0.97 4.39
CA VAL A 280 -10.02 -0.84 4.12
C VAL A 280 -9.32 -2.12 4.60
N ARG A 281 -8.64 -2.81 3.69
CA ARG A 281 -7.83 -4.01 3.98
C ARG A 281 -6.35 -3.70 4.10
N GLY A 282 -5.87 -2.68 3.39
CA GLY A 282 -4.51 -2.17 3.47
C GLY A 282 -4.52 -0.65 3.59
N SER A 283 -4.24 -0.14 4.79
CA SER A 283 -4.21 1.29 5.08
C SER A 283 -2.81 1.87 4.90
N ILE A 284 -2.76 3.10 4.40
CA ILE A 284 -1.55 3.93 4.35
C ILE A 284 -1.65 5.05 5.38
N HIS A 285 -2.83 5.67 5.54
CA HIS A 285 -3.06 6.69 6.56
C HIS A 285 -4.56 6.85 6.88
N PRO A 286 -4.96 6.91 8.17
CA PRO A 286 -6.37 6.95 8.57
C PRO A 286 -7.20 8.10 8.00
N SER A 287 -6.60 9.28 7.77
CA SER A 287 -7.34 10.42 7.19
C SER A 287 -7.78 10.15 5.75
N TYR A 288 -6.95 9.48 4.97
CA TYR A 288 -7.22 9.18 3.57
C TYR A 288 -8.12 7.96 3.39
N ASP A 289 -8.01 6.98 4.29
CA ASP A 289 -8.97 5.88 4.41
C ASP A 289 -10.41 6.43 4.45
N SER A 290 -10.66 7.44 5.28
CA SER A 290 -11.99 8.05 5.40
C SER A 290 -12.46 8.75 4.13
N MET A 291 -11.56 9.41 3.39
CA MET A 291 -11.87 10.08 2.12
C MET A 291 -12.19 9.05 1.04
N LEU A 292 -11.39 7.99 0.96
CA LEU A 292 -11.56 6.92 -0.01
C LEU A 292 -12.83 6.11 0.24
N LEU A 293 -13.16 5.81 1.50
CA LEU A 293 -14.42 5.13 1.86
C LEU A 293 -15.66 5.96 1.47
N ARG A 294 -15.60 7.29 1.57
CA ARG A 294 -16.69 8.17 1.09
C ARG A 294 -16.78 8.16 -0.43
N ALA A 295 -15.64 8.25 -1.13
CA ALA A 295 -15.60 8.17 -2.59
C ALA A 295 -16.09 6.82 -3.11
N ALA A 296 -15.76 5.72 -2.42
CA ALA A 296 -16.17 4.37 -2.81
C ALA A 296 -17.69 4.19 -2.90
N ARG A 297 -18.45 4.93 -2.09
CA ARG A 297 -19.93 4.90 -2.11
C ARG A 297 -20.52 5.50 -3.39
N THR A 298 -19.77 6.32 -4.12
CA THR A 298 -20.22 6.93 -5.39
C THR A 298 -19.79 6.13 -6.61
N TRP A 299 -18.99 5.08 -6.43
CA TRP A 299 -18.53 4.23 -7.53
C TRP A 299 -19.67 3.43 -8.15
N LYS A 300 -19.52 3.17 -9.45
CA LYS A 300 -20.49 2.43 -10.25
C LYS A 300 -19.81 1.33 -11.05
N TYR A 301 -20.45 0.18 -11.05
CA TYR A 301 -20.02 -1.01 -11.75
C TYR A 301 -21.16 -1.56 -12.59
N ARG A 302 -20.82 -2.35 -13.60
CA ARG A 302 -21.74 -3.34 -14.16
C ARG A 302 -21.74 -4.52 -13.18
N PRO A 303 -22.90 -5.01 -12.72
CA PRO A 303 -22.97 -6.05 -11.70
C PRO A 303 -22.29 -7.34 -12.14
N ALA A 304 -21.86 -8.12 -11.15
CA ALA A 304 -21.36 -9.48 -11.38
C ALA A 304 -22.51 -10.38 -11.83
N MET A 305 -22.23 -11.35 -12.69
CA MET A 305 -23.25 -12.23 -13.25
C MET A 305 -22.92 -13.68 -12.95
N LYS A 306 -23.83 -14.41 -12.30
CA LYS A 306 -23.75 -15.86 -12.14
C LYS A 306 -24.89 -16.48 -12.94
N ASN A 307 -24.57 -17.33 -13.91
CA ASN A 307 -25.56 -17.98 -14.79
C ASN A 307 -26.55 -16.98 -15.45
N GLY A 308 -26.08 -15.78 -15.79
CA GLY A 308 -26.90 -14.72 -16.40
C GLY A 308 -27.77 -13.91 -15.42
N VAL A 309 -27.73 -14.20 -14.12
CA VAL A 309 -28.43 -13.46 -13.06
C VAL A 309 -27.44 -12.54 -12.34
N PRO A 310 -27.78 -11.26 -12.08
CA PRO A 310 -26.93 -10.37 -11.31
C PRO A 310 -26.84 -10.80 -9.85
N VAL A 311 -25.62 -10.80 -9.30
CA VAL A 311 -25.35 -11.25 -7.93
C VAL A 311 -24.50 -10.25 -7.16
N ARG A 312 -24.59 -10.29 -5.83
CA ARG A 312 -23.72 -9.51 -4.94
C ARG A 312 -22.30 -10.05 -5.01
N TYR A 313 -21.32 -9.15 -5.08
CA TYR A 313 -19.93 -9.52 -5.29
C TYR A 313 -19.01 -8.65 -4.44
N GLU A 314 -18.13 -9.27 -3.65
CA GLU A 314 -17.06 -8.57 -2.95
C GLU A 314 -15.80 -8.53 -3.84
N LYS A 315 -15.39 -7.31 -4.20
CA LYS A 315 -14.24 -7.03 -5.04
C LYS A 315 -13.11 -6.39 -4.25
N THR A 316 -11.92 -6.95 -4.35
CA THR A 316 -10.69 -6.30 -3.90
C THR A 316 -10.22 -5.29 -4.94
N VAL A 317 -9.97 -4.06 -4.52
CA VAL A 317 -9.53 -2.94 -5.34
C VAL A 317 -8.22 -2.40 -4.80
N ILE A 318 -7.20 -2.33 -5.65
CA ILE A 318 -5.92 -1.69 -5.34
C ILE A 318 -6.00 -0.25 -5.85
N ILE A 319 -5.72 0.71 -4.97
CA ILE A 319 -5.74 2.14 -5.28
C ILE A 319 -4.33 2.68 -5.26
N ASP A 320 -3.89 3.17 -6.42
CA ASP A 320 -2.72 4.01 -6.52
C ASP A 320 -3.08 5.42 -6.04
N VAL A 321 -2.42 5.84 -4.97
CA VAL A 321 -2.61 7.17 -4.39
C VAL A 321 -1.86 8.18 -5.26
N LYS A 322 -2.60 9.11 -5.87
CA LYS A 322 -2.09 10.15 -6.78
C LYS A 322 -2.27 11.54 -6.20
#